data_AF-A0A9E2B021-F1
#
_entry.id   AF-A0A9E2B021-F1
#
_cell.length_a   1.000
_cell.length_b   1.000
_cell.length_c   1.000
_cell.angle_alpha   90.00
_cell.angle_beta   90.00
_cell.angle_gamma   90.00
#
_symmetry.space_group_name_H-M   'P 1'
#
loop_
_entity.id
_entity.type
_entity.pdbx_description
1 polymer ?
#
loop_
_entity_poly.entity_id
_entity_poly.type
_entity_poly.pdbx_seq_one_letter_code
_entity_poly.pdbx_strand_id
1 'polypeptide(L)'
;MDIALLVLGFILMFIGILGSFLPVLPGPLMSWAGLLVLSLTKVIPNDWWFLGITLAIALVVFTMDYIIPAVGTKKFGGTKAGMFGTMIGLLVALFFPILGPIGIVIWPFVGALVGELMNKADRKTAAKA
;
A
#
# COMPACT_ATOMS: atom_id res chain seq x y z
N MET A 1 18.60 20.37 -16.13
CA MET A 1 18.41 20.16 -14.68
C MET A 1 16.94 19.86 -14.38
N ASP A 2 16.00 20.67 -14.89
CA ASP A 2 14.55 20.46 -14.70
C ASP A 2 14.01 19.12 -15.22
N ILE A 3 14.47 18.65 -16.39
CA ILE A 3 14.04 17.35 -16.96
C ILE A 3 14.47 16.17 -16.08
N ALA A 4 15.65 16.23 -15.45
CA ALA A 4 16.13 15.16 -14.58
C ALA A 4 15.31 15.06 -13.29
N LEU A 5 14.94 16.21 -12.71
CA LEU A 5 14.05 16.27 -11.54
C LEU A 5 12.63 15.80 -11.89
N LEU A 6 12.14 16.14 -13.08
CA LEU A 6 10.84 15.68 -13.56
C LEU A 6 10.80 14.15 -13.69
N VAL A 7 11.80 13.56 -14.35
CA VAL A 7 11.90 12.09 -14.49
C VAL A 7 12.04 11.41 -13.12
N LEU A 8 12.88 11.95 -12.24
CA LEU A 8 13.08 11.38 -10.90
C LEU A 8 11.80 11.45 -10.04
N GLY A 9 11.13 12.60 -10.02
CA GLY A 9 9.89 12.78 -9.28
C GLY A 9 8.76 11.90 -9.80
N PHE A 10 8.68 11.71 -11.12
CA PHE A 10 7.73 10.79 -11.75
C PHE A 10 8.00 9.34 -11.36
N ILE A 11 9.27 8.91 -11.37
CA ILE A 11 9.67 7.57 -10.91
C ILE A 11 9.31 7.37 -9.43
N LEU A 12 9.61 8.35 -8.57
CA LEU A 12 9.27 8.27 -7.14
C LEU A 12 7.75 8.15 -6.92
N MET A 13 6.93 8.90 -7.67
CA MET A 13 5.48 8.76 -7.59
C MET A 13 5.00 7.39 -8.04
N PHE A 14 5.53 6.85 -9.14
CA PHE A 14 5.19 5.51 -9.61
C PHE A 14 5.56 4.45 -8.58
N ILE A 15 6.76 4.54 -8.00
CA ILE A 15 7.20 3.65 -6.92
C ILE A 15 6.31 3.80 -5.69
N GLY A 16 5.87 5.02 -5.34
CA GLY A 16 4.96 5.24 -4.22
C GLY A 16 3.55 4.69 -4.45
N ILE A 17 3.04 4.75 -5.69
CA ILE A 17 1.76 4.11 -6.06
C ILE A 17 1.89 2.59 -5.92
N LEU A 18 2.93 1.99 -6.50
CA LEU A 18 3.19 0.55 -6.36
C LEU A 18 3.44 0.15 -4.89
N GLY A 19 4.13 1.00 -4.15
CA GLY A 19 4.37 0.87 -2.73
C GLY A 19 3.12 1.03 -1.86
N SER A 20 2.05 1.63 -2.37
CA SER A 20 0.77 1.71 -1.65
C SER A 20 0.02 0.37 -1.69
N PHE A 21 0.25 -0.43 -2.73
CA PHE A 21 -0.27 -1.80 -2.81
C PHE A 21 0.58 -2.79 -2.02
N LEU A 22 1.90 -2.57 -1.98
CA LEU A 22 2.84 -3.41 -1.23
C LEU A 22 2.96 -2.91 0.22
N PRO A 23 2.47 -3.66 1.22
CA PRO A 23 2.49 -3.21 2.63
C PRO A 23 3.89 -3.00 3.23
N VAL A 24 4.95 -3.33 2.47
CA VAL A 24 6.35 -3.19 2.87
C VAL A 24 6.84 -1.74 2.69
N LEU A 25 6.22 -0.96 1.81
CA LEU A 25 6.67 0.39 1.49
C LEU A 25 5.66 1.44 1.99
N PRO A 26 6.13 2.55 2.59
CA PRO A 26 5.27 3.66 2.98
C PRO A 26 4.83 4.44 1.74
N GLY A 27 3.89 3.87 0.97
CA GLY A 27 3.40 4.40 -0.30
C GLY A 27 3.06 5.89 -0.27
N PRO A 28 2.22 6.36 0.67
CA PRO A 28 1.83 7.78 0.78
C PRO A 28 3.03 8.72 0.96
N LEU A 29 4.02 8.34 1.78
CA LEU A 29 5.21 9.15 2.02
C LEU A 29 6.15 9.15 0.81
N MET A 30 6.29 8.00 0.15
CA MET A 30 7.13 7.86 -1.04
C MET A 30 6.57 8.68 -2.22
N SER A 31 5.24 8.66 -2.41
CA SER A 31 4.54 9.49 -3.40
C SER A 31 4.66 10.98 -3.08
N TRP A 32 4.58 11.36 -1.79
CA TRP A 32 4.78 12.75 -1.38
C TRP A 32 6.22 13.24 -1.64
N ALA A 33 7.23 12.39 -1.41
CA ALA A 33 8.61 12.72 -1.76
C ALA A 33 8.77 12.96 -3.28
N GLY A 34 8.05 12.20 -4.13
CA GLY A 34 7.98 12.46 -5.56
C GLY A 34 7.33 13.80 -5.90
N LEU A 35 6.25 14.17 -5.22
CA LEU A 35 5.60 15.48 -5.36
C LEU A 35 6.53 16.63 -4.93
N LEU A 36 7.29 16.46 -3.85
CA LEU A 36 8.28 17.44 -3.42
C LEU A 36 9.35 17.64 -4.50
N VAL A 37 9.91 16.57 -5.05
CA VAL A 37 10.91 16.65 -6.14
C VAL A 37 10.34 17.33 -7.38
N LEU A 38 9.06 17.08 -7.70
CA LEU A 38 8.38 17.75 -8.80
C LEU A 38 8.12 19.24 -8.55
N SER A 39 7.70 19.62 -7.34
CA SER A 39 7.48 21.02 -6.97
C SER A 39 8.73 21.90 -7.01
N LEU A 40 9.92 21.28 -6.93
CA LEU A 40 11.21 21.95 -7.11
C LEU A 40 11.55 22.26 -8.59
N THR A 41 10.78 21.73 -9.53
CA THR A 41 10.97 21.96 -10.96
C THR A 41 10.30 23.27 -11.38
N LYS A 42 10.98 24.10 -12.19
CA LYS A 42 10.44 25.41 -12.64
C LYS A 42 9.15 25.35 -13.47
N VAL A 43 8.77 24.14 -13.90
CA VAL A 43 7.58 23.87 -14.72
C VAL A 43 6.30 23.85 -13.88
N ILE A 44 6.40 23.56 -12.58
CA ILE A 44 5.25 23.41 -11.68
C ILE A 44 5.19 24.63 -10.76
N PRO A 45 4.01 25.27 -10.59
CA PRO A 45 3.85 26.36 -9.64
C PRO A 45 4.19 25.87 -8.23
N ASN A 46 5.11 26.56 -7.57
CA ASN A 46 5.58 26.15 -6.26
C ASN A 46 4.61 26.64 -5.17
N ASP A 47 3.60 25.82 -4.88
CA ASP A 47 2.61 26.10 -3.84
C ASP A 47 2.97 25.39 -2.53
N TRP A 48 3.57 26.17 -1.62
CA TRP A 48 3.99 25.70 -0.30
C TRP A 48 2.81 25.29 0.60
N TRP A 49 1.62 25.89 0.41
CA TRP A 49 0.43 25.49 1.14
C TRP A 49 -0.05 24.12 0.69
N PHE A 50 -0.06 23.88 -0.63
CA PHE A 50 -0.39 22.57 -1.18
C PHE A 50 0.56 21.48 -0.68
N LEU A 51 1.88 21.73 -0.68
CA LEU A 51 2.88 20.78 -0.17
C LEU A 51 2.70 20.49 1.33
N GLY A 52 2.42 21.52 2.13
CA GLY A 52 2.19 21.37 3.58
C GLY A 52 0.94 20.57 3.91
N ILE A 53 -0.18 20.87 3.23
CA ILE A 53 -1.45 20.14 3.42
C ILE A 53 -1.30 18.69 2.99
N THR A 54 -0.70 18.43 1.82
CA THR A 54 -0.49 17.06 1.32
C THR A 54 0.48 16.27 2.20
N LEU A 55 1.48 16.90 2.83
CA LEU A 55 2.35 16.25 3.80
C LEU A 55 1.57 15.82 5.04
N ALA A 56 0.73 16.70 5.58
CA ALA A 56 -0.11 16.40 6.74
C ALA A 56 -1.06 15.24 6.44
N ILE A 57 -1.71 15.25 5.27
CA ILE A 57 -2.56 14.14 4.82
C ILE A 57 -1.75 12.85 4.67
N ALA A 58 -0.59 12.89 4.02
CA ALA A 58 0.26 11.71 3.82
C ALA A 58 0.68 11.08 5.15
N LEU A 59 1.02 11.88 6.17
CA LEU A 59 1.34 11.40 7.52
C LEU A 59 0.15 10.75 8.22
N VAL A 60 -1.04 11.35 8.11
CA VAL A 60 -2.28 10.78 8.69
C VAL A 60 -2.61 9.45 8.02
N VAL A 61 -2.59 9.40 6.68
CA VAL A 61 -2.86 8.18 5.92
C VAL A 61 -1.84 7.10 6.25
N PHE A 62 -0.54 7.42 6.25
CA PHE A 62 0.50 6.48 6.63
C PHE A 62 0.30 5.89 8.04
N THR A 63 -0.10 6.74 8.99
CA THR A 63 -0.39 6.29 10.36
C THR A 63 -1.60 5.37 10.40
N MET A 64 -2.66 5.70 9.66
CA MET A 64 -3.86 4.85 9.54
C MET A 64 -3.55 3.52 8.84
N ASP A 65 -2.75 3.51 7.79
CA ASP A 65 -2.35 2.32 7.04
C ASP A 65 -1.55 1.33 7.90
N TYR A 66 -0.85 1.82 8.94
CA TYR A 66 -0.17 0.94 9.89
C TYR A 66 -1.08 0.48 11.04
N ILE A 67 -1.91 1.39 11.57
CA ILE A 67 -2.78 1.10 12.73
C ILE A 67 -3.93 0.17 12.33
N ILE A 68 -4.60 0.40 11.20
CA ILE A 68 -5.78 -0.36 10.80
C ILE A 68 -5.46 -1.86 10.64
N PRO A 69 -4.41 -2.27 9.91
CA PRO A 69 -4.03 -3.69 9.83
C PRO A 69 -3.53 -4.24 11.15
N ALA A 70 -2.78 -3.46 11.95
CA ALA A 70 -2.27 -3.91 13.24
C ALA A 70 -3.41 -4.15 14.27
N VAL A 71 -4.44 -3.31 14.27
CA VAL A 71 -5.63 -3.48 15.12
C VAL A 71 -6.54 -4.56 14.54
N GLY A 72 -6.72 -4.60 13.23
CA GLY A 72 -7.49 -5.63 12.54
C GLY A 72 -6.95 -7.03 12.83
N THR A 73 -5.67 -7.27 12.62
CA THR A 73 -5.03 -8.56 12.90
C THR A 73 -5.14 -8.96 14.39
N LYS A 74 -4.96 -8.00 15.32
CA LYS A 74 -5.16 -8.26 16.76
C LYS A 74 -6.62 -8.57 17.14
N LYS A 75 -7.59 -7.90 16.52
CA LYS A 75 -9.02 -8.05 16.85
C LYS A 75 -9.63 -9.29 16.20
N PHE A 76 -9.20 -9.62 14.99
CA PHE A 76 -9.70 -10.76 14.21
C PHE A 76 -8.87 -12.04 14.40
N GLY A 77 -7.74 -11.96 15.12
CA GLY A 77 -6.91 -13.13 15.49
C GLY A 77 -6.02 -13.63 14.35
N GLY A 78 -5.70 -12.77 13.38
CA GLY A 78 -4.93 -13.12 12.20
C GLY A 78 -3.50 -13.56 12.54
N THR A 79 -3.07 -14.64 11.93
CA THR A 79 -1.72 -15.20 12.10
C THR A 79 -0.70 -14.56 11.15
N LYS A 80 0.61 -14.69 11.45
CA LYS A 80 1.67 -14.25 10.52
C LYS A 80 1.57 -14.92 9.15
N ALA A 81 1.08 -16.16 9.10
CA ALA A 81 0.87 -16.90 7.85
C ALA A 81 -0.30 -16.34 7.03
N GLY A 82 -1.40 -15.93 7.68
CA GLY A 82 -2.51 -15.22 7.02
C GLY A 82 -2.05 -13.90 6.40
N MET A 83 -1.25 -13.10 7.12
CA MET A 83 -0.67 -11.85 6.58
C MET A 83 0.26 -12.10 5.38
N PHE A 84 1.06 -13.17 5.41
CA PHE A 84 1.88 -13.54 4.26
C PHE A 84 1.02 -14.01 3.08
N GLY A 85 -0.05 -14.75 3.37
CA GLY A 85 -1.04 -15.18 2.41
C GLY A 85 -1.76 -14.01 1.73
N THR A 86 -2.19 -12.99 2.47
CA THR A 86 -2.79 -11.77 1.90
C THR A 86 -1.80 -11.05 1.00
N MET A 87 -0.53 -10.98 1.40
CA MET A 87 0.52 -10.31 0.64
C MET A 87 0.78 -11.01 -0.71
N ILE A 88 0.85 -12.35 -0.70
CA ILE A 88 0.96 -13.14 -1.94
C ILE A 88 -0.31 -13.01 -2.79
N GLY A 89 -1.49 -13.07 -2.18
CA GLY A 89 -2.75 -12.87 -2.89
C GLY A 89 -2.82 -11.50 -3.56
N LEU A 90 -2.32 -10.45 -2.92
CA LEU A 90 -2.29 -9.10 -3.48
C LEU A 90 -1.30 -8.98 -4.65
N LEU A 91 -0.14 -9.65 -4.58
CA LEU A 91 0.78 -9.77 -5.72
C LEU A 91 0.10 -10.51 -6.89
N VAL A 92 -0.60 -11.62 -6.62
CA VAL A 92 -1.33 -12.37 -7.65
C VAL A 92 -2.42 -11.49 -8.27
N ALA A 93 -3.14 -10.69 -7.49
CA ALA A 93 -4.14 -9.76 -8.01
C ALA A 93 -3.55 -8.73 -8.98
N LEU A 94 -2.34 -8.23 -8.67
CA LEU A 94 -1.67 -7.20 -9.46
C LEU A 94 -1.14 -7.74 -10.80
N PHE A 95 -0.57 -8.95 -10.80
CA PHE A 95 -0.03 -9.58 -12.02
C PHE A 95 -1.07 -10.34 -12.85
N PHE A 96 -2.13 -10.84 -12.20
CA PHE A 96 -3.24 -11.56 -12.83
C PHE A 96 -4.58 -10.86 -12.51
N PRO A 97 -4.86 -9.71 -13.15
CA PRO A 97 -6.11 -8.97 -12.97
C PRO A 97 -7.29 -9.61 -13.71
N ILE A 98 -7.43 -10.94 -13.63
CA ILE A 98 -8.46 -11.75 -14.30
C ILE A 98 -9.87 -11.30 -13.88
N LEU A 99 -10.02 -10.85 -12.64
CA LEU A 99 -11.29 -10.38 -12.06
C LEU A 99 -11.39 -8.84 -11.99
N GLY A 100 -10.48 -8.12 -12.65
CA GLY A 100 -10.43 -6.65 -12.62
C GLY A 100 -10.31 -6.08 -11.19
N PRO A 101 -10.99 -4.96 -10.88
CA PRO A 101 -10.93 -4.32 -9.55
C PRO A 101 -11.36 -5.25 -8.40
N ILE A 102 -12.26 -6.19 -8.67
CA ILE A 102 -12.78 -7.13 -7.67
C ILE A 102 -11.69 -8.12 -7.26
N GLY A 103 -10.76 -8.46 -8.17
CA GLY A 103 -9.63 -9.33 -7.90
C GLY A 103 -8.70 -8.82 -6.80
N ILE A 104 -8.58 -7.50 -6.64
CA ILE A 104 -7.76 -6.86 -5.59
C ILE A 104 -8.32 -7.15 -4.20
N VAL A 105 -9.61 -7.44 -4.07
CA VAL A 105 -10.23 -7.81 -2.79
C VAL A 105 -10.26 -9.32 -2.61
N ILE A 106 -10.64 -10.06 -3.66
CA ILE A 106 -10.83 -11.51 -3.58
C ILE A 106 -9.50 -12.24 -3.38
N TRP A 107 -8.46 -11.91 -4.14
CA TRP A 107 -7.21 -12.67 -4.09
C TRP A 107 -6.46 -12.56 -2.76
N PRO A 108 -6.36 -11.38 -2.10
CA PRO A 108 -5.81 -11.31 -0.74
C PRO A 108 -6.62 -12.12 0.26
N PHE A 109 -7.95 -12.14 0.15
CA PHE A 109 -8.81 -12.90 1.06
C PHE A 109 -8.61 -14.41 0.90
N VAL A 110 -8.59 -14.88 -0.36
CA VAL A 110 -8.27 -16.28 -0.68
C VAL A 110 -6.85 -16.64 -0.24
N GLY A 111 -5.89 -15.74 -0.45
CA GLY A 111 -4.51 -15.91 0.00
C GLY A 111 -4.40 -16.00 1.52
N ALA A 112 -5.13 -15.17 2.26
CA ALA A 112 -5.21 -15.20 3.72
C ALA A 112 -5.74 -16.55 4.21
N LEU A 113 -6.87 -16.98 3.66
CA LEU A 113 -7.54 -18.24 3.98
C LEU A 113 -6.61 -19.43 3.77
N VAL A 114 -5.95 -19.50 2.61
CA VAL A 114 -5.00 -20.59 2.30
C VAL A 114 -3.80 -20.53 3.24
N GLY A 115 -3.26 -19.33 3.50
CA GLY A 115 -2.13 -19.13 4.41
C GLY A 115 -2.44 -19.55 5.86
N GLU A 116 -3.63 -19.24 6.37
CA GLU A 116 -4.08 -19.64 7.70
C GLU A 116 -4.32 -21.16 7.78
N LEU A 117 -4.97 -21.75 6.77
CA LEU A 117 -5.23 -23.18 6.70
C LEU A 117 -3.93 -24.01 6.65
N MET A 118 -2.93 -23.56 5.89
CA MET A 118 -1.63 -24.22 5.80
C MET A 118 -0.85 -24.18 7.12
N ASN A 119 -1.04 -23.12 7.93
CA ASN A 119 -0.35 -22.96 9.21
C ASN A 119 -1.08 -23.62 10.40
N LYS A 120 -2.05 -24.51 10.14
CA LYS A 120 -2.87 -25.19 11.15
C LYS A 120 -3.61 -24.23 12.09
N ALA A 121 -3.90 -23.00 11.66
CA ALA A 121 -4.83 -22.16 12.39
C ALA A 121 -6.21 -22.86 12.40
N ASP A 122 -6.84 -22.91 13.57
CA ASP A 122 -8.12 -23.56 13.77
C ASP A 122 -9.13 -23.07 12.70
N ARG A 123 -9.98 -23.95 12.14
CA ARG A 123 -10.92 -23.55 11.06
C ARG A 123 -11.83 -22.38 11.47
N LYS A 124 -12.03 -22.18 12.79
CA LYS A 124 -12.76 -21.04 13.37
C LYS A 124 -11.99 -19.72 13.33
N THR A 125 -10.67 -19.74 13.29
CA THR A 125 -9.80 -18.57 13.14
C THR A 125 -9.67 -18.19 11.66
N ALA A 126 -9.51 -19.18 10.79
CA ALA A 126 -9.44 -18.98 9.33
C ALA A 126 -10.71 -18.37 8.71
N ALA A 127 -11.88 -18.61 9.31
CA ALA A 127 -13.14 -18.00 8.88
C ALA A 127 -13.38 -16.58 9.45
N LYS A 128 -12.56 -16.13 10.40
CA LYS A 128 -12.60 -14.78 11.00
C LYS A 128 -11.56 -13.83 10.40
N ALA A 129 -10.52 -14.36 9.77
CA ALA A 129 -9.54 -13.62 8.97
C ALA A 129 -10.17 -13.15 7.65
#